data_AF-A0A1V4ZY68-F1
#
_entry.id   AF-A0A1V4ZY68-F1
#
_cell.length_a   1.000
_cell.length_b   1.000
_cell.length_c   1.000
_cell.angle_alpha   90.00
_cell.angle_beta   90.00
_cell.angle_gamma   90.00
#
_symmetry.space_group_name_H-M   'P 1'
#
loop_
_entity.id
_entity.type
_entity.pdbx_description
1 polymer ?
#
loop_
_entity_poly.entity_id
_entity_poly.type
_entity_poly.pdbx_seq_one_letter_code
_entity_poly.pdbx_strand_id
1 'polypeptide(L)'
;MAQKEVYKSVPGILRPFKEYCQSIGLSEGDQIAYYGCAGTCTPFVELLAVAIRGLKAEQVFTPLLDETKAKKIVNVPDIGMQVSGGPAALHPKALVIMGGLAMPDVPVKKEQVQALIKKHGNVKVIGVCFMSMFEKAGWLDTFSFDLMIDATIDPVTVTKK
;
A
#
# COMPACT_ATOMS: atom_id res chain seq x y z
N MET A 1 -7.63 6.98 15.03
CA MET A 1 -8.70 6.25 14.30
C MET A 1 -9.27 5.17 15.23
N ALA A 2 -10.55 4.82 15.12
CA ALA A 2 -11.15 3.76 15.93
C ALA A 2 -10.93 2.38 15.29
N GLN A 3 -10.53 1.39 16.07
CA GLN A 3 -10.40 0.01 15.62
C GLN A 3 -11.79 -0.58 15.32
N LYS A 4 -12.00 -1.06 14.10
CA LYS A 4 -13.28 -1.64 13.68
C LYS A 4 -13.32 -3.16 13.82
N GLU A 5 -12.28 -3.85 13.35
CA GLU A 5 -12.26 -5.31 13.20
C GLU A 5 -10.86 -5.86 13.47
N VAL A 6 -10.78 -7.13 13.90
CA VAL A 6 -9.52 -7.86 14.09
C VAL A 6 -9.54 -9.12 13.26
N TYR A 7 -8.60 -9.22 12.34
CA TYR A 7 -8.39 -10.41 11.52
C TYR A 7 -7.07 -11.09 11.88
N LYS A 8 -6.89 -12.32 11.38
CA LYS A 8 -5.67 -13.09 11.57
C LYS A 8 -5.05 -13.48 10.23
N SER A 9 -3.73 -13.59 10.23
CA SER A 9 -2.93 -14.11 9.10
C SER A 9 -3.07 -13.27 7.82
N VAL A 10 -2.49 -13.77 6.72
CA VAL A 10 -2.50 -13.10 5.41
C VAL A 10 -3.92 -12.73 4.92
N PRO A 11 -4.94 -13.60 5.02
CA PRO A 11 -6.31 -13.22 4.61
C PRO A 11 -6.85 -12.00 5.35
N GLY A 12 -6.40 -11.78 6.59
CA GLY A 12 -6.77 -10.60 7.39
C GLY A 12 -6.20 -9.27 6.89
N ILE A 13 -5.19 -9.32 6.02
CA ILE A 13 -4.67 -8.16 5.31
C ILE A 13 -5.42 -8.00 3.98
N LEU A 14 -5.59 -9.11 3.24
CA LEU A 14 -6.02 -9.05 1.84
C LEU A 14 -7.52 -8.85 1.65
N ARG A 15 -8.37 -9.44 2.52
CA ARG A 15 -9.82 -9.32 2.42
C ARG A 15 -10.31 -7.89 2.67
N PRO A 16 -9.97 -7.23 3.79
CA PRO A 16 -10.42 -5.85 4.01
C PRO A 16 -9.85 -4.88 2.97
N PHE A 17 -8.63 -5.10 2.49
CA PHE A 17 -8.08 -4.32 1.38
C PHE A 17 -8.93 -4.45 0.11
N LYS A 18 -9.24 -5.69 -0.30
CA LYS A 18 -10.08 -5.96 -1.47
C LYS A 18 -11.49 -5.39 -1.32
N GLU A 19 -12.13 -5.64 -0.18
CA GLU A 19 -13.49 -5.16 0.11
C GLU A 19 -13.56 -3.64 0.08
N TYR A 20 -12.56 -2.96 0.64
CA TYR A 20 -12.48 -1.52 0.58
C TYR A 20 -12.29 -1.00 -0.85
N CYS A 21 -11.37 -1.60 -1.63
CA CYS A 21 -11.21 -1.25 -3.05
C CYS A 21 -12.51 -1.44 -3.84
N GLN A 22 -13.28 -2.49 -3.56
CA GLN A 22 -14.60 -2.69 -4.16
C GLN A 22 -15.61 -1.62 -3.70
N SER A 23 -15.61 -1.25 -2.42
CA SER A 23 -16.53 -0.26 -1.86
C SER A 23 -16.34 1.15 -2.42
N ILE A 24 -15.11 1.52 -2.81
CA ILE A 24 -14.81 2.79 -3.48
C ILE A 24 -15.01 2.71 -5.00
N GLY A 25 -15.55 1.59 -5.49
CA GLY A 25 -15.84 1.35 -6.90
C GLY A 25 -14.59 1.28 -7.78
N LEU A 26 -13.46 0.77 -7.27
CA LEU A 26 -12.26 0.57 -8.06
C LEU A 26 -12.50 -0.53 -9.11
N SER A 27 -12.34 -0.20 -10.39
CA SER A 27 -12.63 -1.10 -11.51
C SER A 27 -11.64 -0.96 -12.68
N GLU A 28 -11.89 -1.71 -13.75
CA GLU A 28 -11.15 -1.60 -15.01
C GLU A 28 -11.14 -0.14 -15.51
N GLY A 29 -9.97 0.36 -15.90
CA GLY A 29 -9.76 1.76 -16.30
C GLY A 29 -9.42 2.72 -15.16
N ASP A 30 -9.67 2.37 -13.90
CA ASP A 30 -9.15 3.13 -12.76
C ASP A 30 -7.69 2.75 -12.48
N GLN A 31 -6.98 3.61 -11.72
CA GLN A 31 -5.61 3.35 -11.27
C GLN A 31 -5.49 3.38 -9.74
N ILE A 32 -4.67 2.50 -9.18
CA ILE A 32 -4.24 2.51 -7.78
C ILE A 32 -2.70 2.55 -7.71
N ALA A 33 -2.17 3.50 -6.93
CA ALA A 33 -0.74 3.74 -6.84
C ALA A 33 -0.21 3.43 -5.43
N TYR A 34 0.80 2.57 -5.34
CA TYR A 34 1.44 2.12 -4.12
C TYR A 34 2.75 2.87 -3.91
N TYR A 35 2.93 3.51 -2.76
CA TYR A 35 4.13 4.24 -2.39
C TYR A 35 4.83 3.50 -1.25
N GLY A 36 6.09 3.10 -1.46
CA GLY A 36 6.81 2.30 -0.48
C GLY A 36 8.31 2.19 -0.71
N CYS A 37 9.02 1.66 0.27
CA CYS A 37 10.46 1.38 0.16
C CYS A 37 10.70 0.22 -0.81
N ALA A 38 11.57 0.42 -1.80
CA ALA A 38 11.97 -0.64 -2.70
C ALA A 38 12.65 -1.79 -1.93
N GLY A 39 12.35 -3.03 -2.32
CA GLY A 39 12.90 -4.23 -1.69
C GLY A 39 12.10 -4.71 -0.48
N THR A 40 11.80 -3.84 0.48
CA THR A 40 11.08 -4.25 1.71
C THR A 40 9.56 -4.14 1.59
N CYS A 41 9.04 -3.08 0.96
CA CYS A 41 7.60 -2.92 0.75
C CYS A 41 7.10 -3.64 -0.51
N THR A 42 7.97 -3.83 -1.51
CA THR A 42 7.61 -4.41 -2.81
C THR A 42 6.88 -5.76 -2.70
N PRO A 43 7.34 -6.74 -1.89
CA PRO A 43 6.63 -8.02 -1.77
C PRO A 43 5.22 -7.90 -1.18
N PHE A 44 5.02 -6.98 -0.23
CA PHE A 44 3.69 -6.71 0.34
C PHE A 44 2.79 -5.99 -0.66
N VAL A 45 3.34 -5.07 -1.45
CA VAL A 45 2.62 -4.40 -2.53
C VAL A 45 2.17 -5.40 -3.58
N GLU A 46 3.04 -6.32 -4.01
CA GLU A 46 2.69 -7.39 -4.95
C GLU A 46 1.63 -8.33 -4.37
N LEU A 47 1.70 -8.63 -3.07
CA LEU A 47 0.69 -9.41 -2.37
C LEU A 47 -0.68 -8.71 -2.32
N LEU A 48 -0.72 -7.40 -2.02
CA LEU A 48 -1.93 -6.58 -2.10
C LEU A 48 -2.46 -6.54 -3.54
N ALA A 49 -1.57 -6.44 -4.51
CA ALA A 49 -1.93 -6.41 -5.91
C ALA A 49 -2.61 -7.71 -6.37
N VAL A 50 -2.15 -8.86 -5.85
CA VAL A 50 -2.82 -10.16 -6.06
C VAL A 50 -4.25 -10.12 -5.56
N ALA A 51 -4.51 -9.50 -4.40
CA ALA A 51 -5.84 -9.47 -3.79
C ALA A 51 -6.89 -8.78 -4.67
N ILE A 52 -6.48 -7.73 -5.40
CA ILE A 52 -7.39 -6.93 -6.23
C ILE A 52 -7.24 -7.18 -7.73
N ARG A 53 -6.41 -8.15 -8.17
CA ARG A 53 -6.18 -8.44 -9.60
C ARG A 53 -7.45 -8.63 -10.43
N GLY A 54 -8.50 -9.18 -9.81
CA GLY A 54 -9.80 -9.40 -10.46
C GLY A 54 -10.60 -8.12 -10.73
N LEU A 55 -10.27 -7.01 -10.08
CA LEU A 55 -10.88 -5.69 -10.35
C LEU A 55 -10.36 -5.07 -11.65
N LYS A 56 -9.24 -5.58 -12.18
CA LYS A 56 -8.58 -5.12 -13.42
C LYS A 56 -8.22 -3.63 -13.46
N ALA A 57 -8.16 -2.97 -12.31
CA ALA A 57 -7.59 -1.63 -12.21
C ALA A 57 -6.10 -1.66 -12.56
N GLU A 58 -5.58 -0.57 -13.13
CA GLU A 58 -4.14 -0.38 -13.32
C GLU A 58 -3.47 -0.24 -11.95
N GLN A 59 -2.43 -1.05 -11.72
CA GLN A 59 -1.71 -1.07 -10.45
C GLN A 59 -0.29 -0.57 -10.69
N VAL A 60 0.15 0.40 -9.90
CA VAL A 60 1.45 1.07 -10.11
C VAL A 60 2.22 1.13 -8.80
N PHE A 61 3.48 0.67 -8.80
CA PHE A 61 4.39 0.88 -7.68
C PHE A 61 5.28 2.09 -7.92
N THR A 62 5.35 2.96 -6.93
CA THR A 62 6.19 4.16 -6.89
C THR A 62 7.19 4.02 -5.74
N PRO A 63 8.50 3.94 -6.01
CA PRO A 63 9.50 3.83 -4.96
C PRO A 63 9.63 5.16 -4.20
N LEU A 64 9.53 5.10 -2.87
CA LEU A 64 9.45 6.27 -2.00
C LEU A 64 8.32 7.20 -2.45
N LEU A 65 8.63 8.45 -2.80
CA LEU A 65 7.72 9.44 -3.35
C LEU A 65 8.13 9.87 -4.77
N ASP A 66 9.03 9.12 -5.42
CA ASP A 66 9.60 9.47 -6.72
C ASP A 66 8.72 8.92 -7.86
N GLU A 67 7.71 9.71 -8.24
CA GLU A 67 6.77 9.38 -9.31
C GLU A 67 7.44 9.18 -10.68
N THR A 68 8.65 9.71 -10.90
CA THR A 68 9.39 9.50 -12.16
C THR A 68 9.86 8.06 -12.33
N LYS A 69 9.90 7.30 -11.23
CA LYS A 69 10.28 5.89 -11.17
C LYS A 69 9.06 4.95 -11.07
N ALA A 70 7.86 5.47 -11.22
CA ALA A 70 6.63 4.68 -11.16
C ALA A 70 6.62 3.58 -12.24
N LYS A 71 6.32 2.34 -11.83
CA LYS A 71 6.27 1.17 -12.71
C LYS A 71 4.97 0.41 -12.54
N LYS A 72 4.45 -0.11 -13.66
CA LYS A 72 3.25 -0.95 -13.64
C LYS A 72 3.53 -2.27 -12.94
N ILE A 73 2.55 -2.72 -12.17
CA ILE A 73 2.48 -4.07 -11.61
C ILE A 73 1.64 -4.91 -12.57
N VAL A 74 2.20 -6.00 -13.08
CA VAL A 74 1.54 -6.87 -14.07
C VAL A 74 1.41 -8.28 -13.52
N ASN A 75 0.36 -9.00 -13.93
CA ASN A 75 0.25 -10.42 -13.64
C ASN A 75 1.16 -11.20 -14.60
N VAL A 76 2.24 -11.76 -14.09
CA VAL A 76 3.13 -12.63 -14.84
C VAL A 76 2.62 -14.07 -14.75
N PRO A 77 2.35 -14.75 -15.88
CA PRO A 77 1.87 -16.14 -15.88
C PRO A 77 2.74 -17.03 -15.00
N ASP A 78 2.11 -17.90 -14.22
CA ASP A 78 2.72 -18.87 -13.30
C ASP A 78 3.61 -18.29 -12.17
N ILE A 79 3.72 -16.96 -12.07
CA ILE A 79 4.50 -16.26 -11.04
C ILE A 79 3.59 -15.43 -10.13
N GLY A 80 2.67 -14.65 -10.71
CA GLY A 80 1.76 -13.74 -9.99
C GLY A 80 2.03 -12.27 -10.29
N MET A 81 1.53 -11.37 -9.43
CA MET A 81 1.70 -9.93 -9.63
C MET A 81 3.15 -9.52 -9.38
N GLN A 82 3.76 -8.79 -10.31
CA GLN A 82 5.16 -8.37 -10.25
C GLN A 82 5.33 -6.92 -10.69
N VAL A 83 6.22 -6.17 -10.03
CA VAL A 83 6.66 -4.84 -10.47
C VAL A 83 7.66 -4.96 -11.64
N SER A 84 7.19 -5.53 -12.74
CA SER A 84 8.00 -5.82 -13.94
C SER A 84 7.50 -5.11 -15.20
N GLY A 85 6.41 -4.33 -15.10
CA GLY A 85 5.90 -3.55 -16.20
C GLY A 85 6.75 -2.31 -16.51
N GLY A 86 6.41 -1.66 -17.64
CA GLY A 86 7.04 -0.40 -18.05
C GLY A 86 6.72 0.79 -17.15
N PRO A 87 7.26 1.98 -17.47
CA PRO A 87 6.92 3.23 -16.80
C PRO A 87 5.41 3.48 -16.80
N ALA A 88 4.91 4.16 -15.77
CA ALA A 88 3.50 4.50 -15.63
C ALA A 88 3.30 6.00 -15.38
N ALA A 89 2.32 6.61 -16.06
CA ALA A 89 1.83 7.94 -15.70
C ALA A 89 0.79 7.82 -14.59
N LEU A 90 0.85 8.72 -13.60
CA LEU A 90 0.01 8.63 -12.41
C LEU A 90 -1.27 9.46 -12.55
N HIS A 91 -2.40 8.78 -12.40
CA HIS A 91 -3.75 9.32 -12.31
C HIS A 91 -4.60 8.47 -11.34
N PRO A 92 -4.12 8.25 -10.10
CA PRO A 92 -4.72 7.28 -9.20
C PRO A 92 -6.07 7.74 -8.67
N LYS A 93 -7.02 6.81 -8.58
CA LYS A 93 -8.25 6.93 -7.77
C LYS A 93 -7.97 6.67 -6.29
N ALA A 94 -6.96 5.85 -6.01
CA ALA A 94 -6.52 5.53 -4.66
C ALA A 94 -5.00 5.50 -4.54
N LEU A 95 -4.50 6.01 -3.42
CA LEU A 95 -3.11 5.93 -2.99
C LEU A 95 -2.99 4.90 -1.86
N VAL A 96 -1.99 4.03 -1.94
CA VAL A 96 -1.60 3.14 -0.85
C VAL A 96 -0.25 3.60 -0.31
N ILE A 97 -0.22 4.04 0.94
CA ILE A 97 0.99 4.46 1.65
C ILE A 97 1.46 3.28 2.49
N MET A 98 2.67 2.79 2.23
CA MET A 98 3.25 1.69 2.99
C MET A 98 3.98 2.21 4.24
N GLY A 99 3.80 1.51 5.36
CA GLY A 99 4.38 1.87 6.66
C GLY A 99 5.91 1.98 6.67
N GLY A 100 6.59 1.28 5.76
CA GLY A 100 8.04 1.39 5.60
C GLY A 100 8.52 2.83 5.35
N LEU A 101 7.69 3.68 4.71
CA LEU A 101 8.02 5.09 4.49
C LEU A 101 8.16 5.89 5.79
N ALA A 102 7.57 5.42 6.89
CA ALA A 102 7.60 6.07 8.20
C ALA A 102 8.71 5.54 9.12
N MET A 103 9.54 4.60 8.63
CA MET A 103 10.67 4.09 9.42
C MET A 103 11.75 5.17 9.62
N PRO A 104 12.45 5.20 10.78
CA PRO A 104 13.40 6.26 11.13
C PRO A 104 14.50 6.55 10.08
N ASP A 105 15.02 5.49 9.43
CA ASP A 105 16.14 5.62 8.48
C ASP A 105 15.69 5.87 7.03
N VAL A 106 14.38 6.00 6.80
CA VAL A 106 13.84 6.30 5.46
C VAL A 106 13.74 7.81 5.29
N PRO A 107 14.31 8.40 4.22
CA PRO A 107 14.38 9.85 4.04
C PRO A 107 13.04 10.43 3.53
N VAL A 108 11.94 10.11 4.21
CA VAL A 108 10.59 10.58 3.89
C VAL A 108 9.95 11.16 5.13
N LYS A 109 9.49 12.41 5.02
CA LYS A 109 8.78 13.13 6.07
C LYS A 109 7.27 13.04 5.85
N LYS A 110 6.50 13.00 6.93
CA LYS A 110 5.02 12.97 6.88
C LYS A 110 4.42 14.16 6.14
N GLU A 111 5.06 15.34 6.19
CA GLU A 111 4.62 16.52 5.44
C GLU A 111 4.76 16.34 3.92
N GLN A 112 5.77 15.58 3.47
CA GLN A 112 5.93 15.26 2.05
C GLN A 112 4.83 14.33 1.56
N VAL A 113 4.43 13.36 2.39
CA VAL A 113 3.28 12.48 2.09
C VAL A 113 1.97 13.27 2.10
N GLN A 114 1.79 14.20 3.03
CA GLN A 114 0.62 15.08 3.04
C GLN A 114 0.57 15.95 1.76
N ALA A 115 1.70 16.48 1.31
CA ALA A 115 1.79 17.24 0.06
C ALA A 115 1.46 16.37 -1.16
N LEU A 116 1.93 15.13 -1.20
CA LEU A 116 1.59 14.14 -2.24
C LEU A 116 0.08 13.88 -2.28
N ILE A 117 -0.55 13.64 -1.13
CA ILE A 117 -2.01 13.40 -1.04
C ILE A 117 -2.76 14.62 -1.60
N LYS A 118 -2.38 15.84 -1.19
CA LYS A 118 -2.99 17.08 -1.67
C LYS A 118 -2.81 17.26 -3.18
N LYS A 119 -1.65 16.90 -3.74
CA LYS A 119 -1.35 17.00 -5.17
C LYS A 119 -2.30 16.15 -6.02
N HIS A 120 -2.63 14.94 -5.58
CA HIS A 120 -3.55 14.05 -6.32
C HIS A 120 -5.03 14.39 -6.09
N GLY A 121 -5.36 15.22 -5.10
CA GLY A 121 -6.70 15.77 -4.91
C GLY A 121 -7.70 14.76 -4.33
N ASN A 122 -8.85 14.59 -4.97
CA ASN A 122 -9.98 13.75 -4.50
C ASN A 122 -9.68 12.24 -4.63
N VAL A 123 -8.61 11.78 -3.99
CA VAL A 123 -8.16 10.39 -3.97
C VAL A 123 -8.44 9.75 -2.62
N LYS A 124 -8.68 8.44 -2.65
CA LYS A 124 -8.76 7.64 -1.43
C LYS A 124 -7.37 7.30 -0.92
N VAL A 125 -7.13 7.48 0.37
CA VAL A 125 -5.82 7.25 0.99
C VAL A 125 -5.90 6.02 1.90
N ILE A 126 -5.14 4.99 1.53
CA ILE A 126 -5.06 3.72 2.24
C ILE A 126 -3.69 3.60 2.90
N GLY A 127 -3.65 3.32 4.19
CA GLY A 127 -2.43 3.02 4.93
C GLY A 127 -2.29 1.52 5.15
N VAL A 128 -1.14 0.94 4.78
CA VAL A 128 -0.81 -0.45 5.14
C VAL A 128 0.52 -0.47 5.88
N CYS A 129 0.49 -0.82 7.16
CA CYS A 129 1.69 -0.89 7.99
C CYS A 129 1.74 -2.16 8.83
N PHE A 130 2.88 -2.34 9.49
CA PHE A 130 3.10 -3.41 10.43
C PHE A 130 3.60 -2.84 11.75
N MET A 131 3.28 -3.51 12.84
CA MET A 131 3.78 -3.18 14.18
C MET A 131 3.49 -1.72 14.59
N SER A 132 2.36 -1.16 14.15
CA SER A 132 1.89 0.20 14.46
C SER A 132 2.85 1.31 14.02
N MET A 133 3.54 1.10 12.89
CA MET A 133 4.58 2.00 12.41
C MET A 133 4.10 3.45 12.22
N PHE A 134 2.90 3.67 11.65
CA PHE A 134 2.40 5.04 11.44
C PHE A 134 2.10 5.76 12.75
N GLU A 135 1.59 5.05 13.75
CA GLU A 135 1.31 5.60 15.08
C GLU A 135 2.62 5.93 15.80
N LYS A 136 3.55 4.98 15.84
CA LYS A 136 4.88 5.16 16.46
C LYS A 136 5.68 6.30 15.83
N ALA A 137 5.51 6.54 14.53
CA ALA A 137 6.15 7.63 13.82
C ALA A 137 5.40 8.98 13.94
N GLY A 138 4.22 9.02 14.57
CA GLY A 138 3.41 10.24 14.71
C GLY A 138 2.85 10.78 13.38
N TRP A 139 2.59 9.89 12.42
CA TRP A 139 2.04 10.26 11.11
C TRP A 139 0.53 10.50 11.15
N LEU A 140 -0.17 9.82 12.06
CA LEU A 140 -1.63 9.88 12.20
C LEU A 140 -2.15 11.26 12.65
N ASP A 141 -1.27 12.13 13.16
CA ASP A 141 -1.60 13.51 13.56
C ASP A 141 -1.54 14.51 12.40
N THR A 142 -1.04 14.09 11.22
CA THR A 142 -0.79 15.00 10.08
C THR A 142 -1.75 14.78 8.93
N PHE A 143 -2.19 13.55 8.70
CA PHE A 143 -3.21 13.22 7.71
C PHE A 143 -3.97 11.97 8.15
N SER A 144 -5.18 11.80 7.60
CA SER A 144 -6.02 10.66 7.87
C SER A 144 -5.98 9.66 6.70
N PHE A 145 -6.18 8.40 7.04
CA PHE A 145 -6.42 7.33 6.08
C PHE A 145 -7.92 7.05 6.01
N ASP A 146 -8.46 6.86 4.81
CA ASP A 146 -9.82 6.35 4.64
C ASP A 146 -9.91 4.86 5.04
N LEU A 147 -8.83 4.10 4.86
CA LEU A 147 -8.62 2.75 5.37
C LEU A 147 -7.21 2.63 5.95
N MET A 148 -7.06 2.09 7.15
CA MET A 148 -5.77 1.67 7.68
C MET A 148 -5.79 0.18 8.04
N ILE A 149 -4.83 -0.56 7.51
CA ILE A 149 -4.51 -1.93 7.90
C ILE A 149 -3.18 -1.90 8.65
N ASP A 150 -3.22 -2.20 9.94
CA ASP A 150 -2.04 -2.40 10.78
C ASP A 150 -1.98 -3.87 11.20
N ALA A 151 -0.94 -4.58 10.77
CA ALA A 151 -0.76 -6.00 11.06
C ALA A 151 0.41 -6.24 12.03
N THR A 152 0.23 -7.16 12.96
CA THR A 152 1.29 -7.59 13.87
C THR A 152 1.88 -8.92 13.39
N ILE A 153 3.21 -8.96 13.21
CA ILE A 153 3.95 -10.19 12.93
C ILE A 153 4.58 -10.66 14.24
N ASP A 154 3.77 -11.31 15.08
CA ASP A 154 4.18 -11.80 16.40
C ASP A 154 3.30 -13.01 16.80
N PRO A 155 3.87 -14.15 17.23
CA PRO A 155 5.31 -14.44 17.35
C PRO A 155 5.97 -14.87 16.04
N VAL A 156 7.30 -14.72 15.99
CA VAL A 156 8.16 -15.41 15.01
C VAL A 156 8.90 -16.53 15.74
N THR A 157 8.50 -17.78 15.52
CA THR A 157 9.16 -18.94 16.12
C THR A 157 10.23 -19.48 15.19
N VAL A 158 11.48 -19.52 15.66
CA VAL A 158 12.61 -20.12 14.94
C VAL A 158 13.03 -21.41 15.65
N THR A 159 12.94 -22.54 14.96
CA THR A 159 13.40 -23.84 15.48
C THR A 159 14.60 -24.29 14.66
N LYS A 160 15.68 -24.71 15.32
CA LYS A 160 16.85 -25.33 14.68
C LYS A 160 16.96 -26.77 15.20
N LYS A 161 17.32 -27.69 14.32
CA LYS A 161 17.73 -29.05 14.73
C LYS A 161 19.12 -29.02 15.33
#